data_AF-A0AAU1ZCM1-F1
#
_entry.id   AF-A0AAU1ZCM1-F1
#
_cell.length_a   1.000
_cell.length_b   1.000
_cell.length_c   1.000
_cell.angle_alpha   90.00
_cell.angle_beta   90.00
_cell.angle_gamma   90.00
#
_symmetry.space_group_name_H-M   'P 1'
#
loop_
_entity.id
_entity.type
_entity.pdbx_description
1 polymer ?
#
loop_
_entity_poly.entity_id
_entity_poly.type
_entity_poly.pdbx_seq_one_letter_code
_entity_poly.pdbx_strand_id
1 'polypeptide(L)'
;MTSGPVHGPIESTHVTVTDGAALTFTWDADSRIEVRNLGGEVVIEANAAGLRTLAGHLLVLAGDGVSDGAHLHLEDSNGLKDGSVGLVLERSDEE
;
A
#
# COMPACT_ATOMS: atom_id res chain seq x y z
N MET A 1 -18.40 26.65 -24.87
CA MET A 1 -17.74 26.19 -23.63
C MET A 1 -17.95 24.69 -23.58
N THR A 2 -16.97 23.91 -24.03
CA THR A 2 -17.05 22.44 -24.02
C THR A 2 -16.40 21.98 -22.72
N SER A 3 -17.20 21.39 -21.83
CA SER A 3 -16.69 20.80 -20.60
C SER A 3 -15.79 19.61 -20.96
N GLY A 4 -14.54 19.65 -20.50
CA GLY A 4 -13.63 18.52 -20.55
C GLY A 4 -14.10 17.38 -19.62
N PRO A 5 -13.56 16.17 -19.80
CA PRO A 5 -13.95 15.04 -18.96
C PRO A 5 -13.54 15.32 -17.51
N VAL A 6 -14.49 15.15 -16.59
CA VAL A 6 -14.19 15.12 -15.15
C VAL A 6 -13.42 13.82 -14.90
N HIS A 7 -12.14 13.93 -14.57
CA HIS A 7 -11.40 12.81 -13.99
C HIS A 7 -11.95 12.61 -12.57
N GLY A 8 -12.77 11.57 -12.40
CA GLY A 8 -13.02 11.01 -11.07
C GLY A 8 -11.70 10.49 -10.49
N PRO A 9 -11.61 10.34 -9.16
CA PRO A 9 -10.37 9.96 -8.53
C PRO A 9 -10.10 8.50 -8.95
N ILE A 10 -8.93 8.26 -9.56
CA ILE A 10 -8.52 6.97 -10.14
C ILE A 10 -8.06 6.04 -9.02
N GLU A 11 -8.89 5.06 -8.63
CA GLU A 11 -8.46 3.96 -7.78
C GLU A 11 -7.46 3.10 -8.56
N SER A 12 -6.27 2.88 -7.98
CA SER A 12 -5.23 2.03 -8.56
C SER A 12 -5.23 0.68 -7.88
N THR A 13 -5.24 -0.39 -8.67
CA THR A 13 -5.18 -1.76 -8.17
C THR A 13 -3.86 -2.39 -8.56
N HIS A 14 -3.07 -2.79 -7.56
CA HIS A 14 -1.85 -3.56 -7.74
C HIS A 14 -2.12 -5.02 -7.38
N VAL A 15 -1.70 -5.94 -8.26
CA VAL A 15 -1.81 -7.38 -8.03
C VAL A 15 -0.40 -7.92 -7.78
N THR A 16 -0.17 -8.43 -6.58
CA THR A 16 1.08 -9.14 -6.25
C THR A 16 0.80 -10.63 -6.28
N VAL A 17 1.62 -11.38 -7.02
CA VAL A 17 1.52 -12.84 -7.07
C VAL A 17 2.58 -13.41 -6.14
N THR A 18 2.15 -14.03 -5.03
CA THR A 18 2.99 -14.80 -4.12
C THR A 18 2.54 -16.25 -4.13
N ASP A 19 3.49 -17.19 -4.17
CA ASP A 19 3.37 -18.65 -4.28
C ASP A 19 1.95 -19.22 -4.02
N GLY A 20 1.13 -19.25 -5.07
CA GLY A 20 -0.20 -19.90 -5.09
C GLY A 20 -1.44 -19.00 -5.09
N ALA A 21 -1.37 -17.73 -4.70
CA ALA A 21 -2.52 -16.81 -4.72
C ALA A 21 -2.15 -15.38 -5.16
N ALA A 22 -2.95 -14.81 -6.06
CA ALA A 22 -2.84 -13.41 -6.44
C ALA A 22 -3.50 -12.53 -5.38
N LEU A 23 -2.70 -11.81 -4.59
CA LEU A 23 -3.20 -10.81 -3.66
C LEU A 23 -3.50 -9.52 -4.43
N THR A 24 -4.69 -8.97 -4.18
CA THR A 24 -5.14 -7.73 -4.81
C THR A 24 -5.13 -6.61 -3.79
N PHE A 25 -4.30 -5.60 -4.05
CA PHE A 25 -4.14 -4.41 -3.22
C PHE A 25 -4.78 -3.21 -3.91
N THR A 26 -5.70 -2.53 -3.23
CA THR A 26 -6.44 -1.39 -3.79
C THR A 26 -6.05 -0.11 -3.08
N TRP A 27 -5.81 0.91 -3.88
CA TRP A 27 -5.48 2.25 -3.42
C TRP A 27 -6.70 3.16 -3.49
N ASP A 28 -7.01 3.83 -2.39
CA ASP A 28 -7.85 5.02 -2.44
C ASP A 28 -7.20 6.04 -3.39
N ALA A 29 -8.00 6.64 -4.24
CA ALA A 29 -7.51 7.46 -5.34
C ALA A 29 -6.77 8.75 -4.94
N ASP A 30 -6.98 9.26 -3.72
CA ASP A 30 -6.24 10.40 -3.16
C ASP A 30 -5.13 9.97 -2.19
N SER A 31 -4.77 8.68 -2.17
CA SER A 31 -3.78 8.14 -1.24
C SER A 31 -2.44 8.85 -1.38
N ARG A 32 -1.91 9.32 -0.24
CA ARG A 32 -0.54 9.82 -0.11
C ARG A 32 0.05 9.24 1.16
N ILE A 33 1.19 8.57 1.01
CA ILE A 33 1.92 7.91 2.09
C ILE A 33 3.40 8.32 1.98
N GLU A 34 4.00 8.69 3.10
CA GLU A 34 5.41 9.01 3.24
C GLU A 34 5.98 8.19 4.40
N VAL A 35 7.18 7.64 4.23
CA VAL A 35 7.85 6.85 5.27
C VAL A 35 9.20 7.46 5.56
N ARG A 36 9.44 7.76 6.84
CA ARG A 36 10.68 8.40 7.31
C ARG A 36 11.30 7.57 8.42
N ASN A 37 12.58 7.25 8.28
CA ASN A 37 13.36 6.66 9.36
C ASN A 37 14.10 7.76 10.13
N LEU A 38 13.81 7.88 11.43
CA LEU A 38 14.41 8.88 12.33
C LEU A 38 15.53 8.29 13.20
N GLY A 39 16.01 7.09 12.89
CA GLY A 39 17.13 6.40 13.56
C GLY A 39 16.74 5.53 14.75
N GLY A 40 15.68 5.91 15.49
CA GLY A 40 15.09 5.09 16.56
C GLY A 40 13.58 4.88 16.43
N GLU A 41 12.97 5.50 15.42
CA GLU A 41 11.54 5.43 15.14
C GLU A 41 11.33 5.49 13.63
N VAL A 42 10.33 4.77 13.14
CA VAL A 42 9.83 4.89 11.77
C VAL A 42 8.49 5.61 11.82
N VAL A 43 8.38 6.70 11.07
CA VAL A 43 7.13 7.44 10.93
C VAL A 43 6.52 7.09 9.58
N ILE A 44 5.33 6.52 9.61
CA ILE A 44 4.46 6.39 8.44
C ILE A 44 3.45 7.55 8.50
N GLU A 45 3.69 8.57 7.70
CA GLU A 45 2.83 9.74 7.59
C GLU A 45 1.95 9.60 6.35
N ALA A 46 0.63 9.67 6.53
CA ALA A 46 -0.30 9.56 5.40
C ALA A 46 -1.50 10.48 5.58
N ASN A 47 -2.13 10.85 4.47
CA ASN A 47 -3.45 11.47 4.55
C ASN A 47 -4.53 10.40 4.86
N ALA A 48 -5.77 10.84 5.09
CA ALA A 48 -6.85 9.93 5.46
C ALA A 48 -7.09 8.80 4.44
N ALA A 49 -6.93 9.09 3.15
CA ALA A 49 -7.00 8.10 2.07
C ALA A 49 -5.84 7.09 2.16
N GLY A 50 -4.60 7.56 2.36
CA GLY A 50 -3.42 6.70 2.50
C GLY A 50 -3.48 5.80 3.72
N LEU A 51 -4.01 6.29 4.85
CA LEU A 51 -4.23 5.45 6.03
C LEU A 51 -5.25 4.34 5.77
N ARG A 52 -6.33 4.62 5.01
CA ARG A 52 -7.32 3.60 4.62
C ARG A 52 -6.72 2.59 3.64
N THR A 53 -5.96 3.05 2.64
CA THR A 53 -5.20 2.19 1.73
C THR A 53 -4.30 1.22 2.50
N LEU A 54 -3.49 1.72 3.43
CA LEU A 54 -2.61 0.88 4.25
C LEU A 54 -3.40 -0.12 5.10
N ALA A 55 -4.49 0.32 5.73
CA ALA A 55 -5.36 -0.58 6.48
C ALA A 55 -5.95 -1.68 5.58
N GLY A 56 -6.39 -1.34 4.37
CA GLY A 56 -6.87 -2.30 3.38
C GLY A 56 -5.79 -3.30 2.98
N HIS A 57 -4.56 -2.85 2.75
CA HIS A 57 -3.43 -3.74 2.43
C HIS A 57 -3.12 -4.72 3.59
N LEU A 58 -3.14 -4.23 4.83
CA LEU A 58 -2.97 -5.09 6.01
C LEU A 58 -4.09 -6.12 6.13
N LEU A 59 -5.35 -5.73 5.84
CA LEU A 59 -6.47 -6.67 5.83
C LEU A 59 -6.37 -7.73 4.73
N VAL A 60 -5.83 -7.37 3.55
CA VAL A 60 -5.55 -8.35 2.48
C VAL A 60 -4.51 -9.36 2.95
N LEU A 61 -3.40 -8.91 3.54
CA LEU A 61 -2.35 -9.81 4.07
C LEU A 61 -2.87 -10.70 5.20
N ALA A 62 -3.73 -10.17 6.07
CA ALA A 62 -4.34 -10.92 7.17
C ALA A 62 -5.48 -11.88 6.72
N GLY A 63 -5.81 -11.92 5.43
CA GLY A 63 -6.90 -12.73 4.91
C GLY A 63 -6.72 -14.24 5.13
N ASP A 64 -7.83 -14.96 5.25
CA ASP A 64 -7.81 -16.42 5.33
C ASP A 64 -7.17 -17.04 4.08
N GLY A 65 -6.29 -18.02 4.28
CA GLY A 65 -5.61 -18.73 3.20
C GLY A 65 -4.46 -17.96 2.54
N VAL A 66 -4.12 -16.75 3.01
CA VAL A 66 -2.86 -16.09 2.62
C VAL A 66 -1.69 -16.83 3.27
N SER A 67 -0.69 -17.19 2.46
CA SER A 67 0.50 -17.91 2.92
C SER A 67 1.32 -17.06 3.88
N ASP A 68 1.99 -17.73 4.82
CA ASP A 68 3.03 -17.09 5.64
C ASP A 68 4.17 -16.56 4.77
N GLY A 69 4.77 -15.43 5.16
CA GLY A 69 5.79 -14.71 4.38
C GLY A 69 5.24 -13.93 3.18
N ALA A 70 3.92 -13.90 2.96
CA ALA A 70 3.33 -13.03 1.96
C ALA A 70 3.57 -11.56 2.34
N HIS A 71 4.04 -10.76 1.38
CA HIS A 71 4.41 -9.38 1.64
C HIS A 71 4.13 -8.43 0.47
N LEU A 72 4.06 -7.15 0.80
CA LEU A 72 3.94 -6.04 -0.12
C LEU A 72 5.11 -5.07 0.11
N HIS A 73 5.91 -4.86 -0.93
CA HIS A 73 6.94 -3.83 -0.95
C HIS A 73 6.34 -2.51 -1.45
N LEU A 74 6.61 -1.44 -0.70
CA LEU A 74 6.28 -0.07 -1.05
C LEU A 74 7.57 0.76 -1.10
N GLU A 75 7.75 1.46 -2.20
CA GLU A 75 8.89 2.35 -2.47
C GLU A 75 8.36 3.64 -3.11
N ASP A 76 9.24 4.65 -3.22
CA ASP A 76 8.89 5.94 -3.81
C ASP A 76 8.44 5.84 -5.28
N SER A 77 8.87 4.78 -5.97
CA SER A 77 8.46 4.51 -7.35
C SER A 77 7.11 3.80 -7.50
N ASN A 78 6.51 3.27 -6.41
CA ASN A 78 5.31 2.43 -6.51
C ASN A 78 4.27 2.59 -5.38
N GLY A 79 4.20 3.77 -4.75
CA GLY A 79 3.11 4.09 -3.82
C GLY A 79 3.48 5.02 -2.67
N LEU A 80 4.78 5.20 -2.41
CA LEU A 80 5.26 6.18 -1.46
C LEU A 80 5.59 7.49 -2.17
N LYS A 81 5.60 8.57 -1.40
CA LYS A 81 6.08 9.87 -1.86
C LYS A 81 7.60 9.84 -2.10
N ASP A 82 8.08 10.49 -3.16
CA ASP A 82 9.50 10.72 -3.47
C ASP A 82 10.36 11.00 -2.24
N GLY A 83 11.44 10.23 -2.08
CA GLY A 83 12.38 10.35 -0.97
C GLY A 83 11.96 9.62 0.31
N SER A 84 10.85 8.88 0.30
CA SER A 84 10.51 7.94 1.37
C SER A 84 11.52 6.80 1.44
N VAL A 85 11.75 6.27 2.64
CA VAL A 85 12.42 4.96 2.77
C VAL A 85 11.46 3.85 2.37
N GLY A 86 11.98 2.74 1.85
CA GLY A 86 11.16 1.57 1.53
C GLY A 86 10.44 1.02 2.77
N LEU A 87 9.22 0.56 2.58
CA LEU A 87 8.38 -0.08 3.58
C LEU A 87 7.94 -1.47 3.09
N VAL A 88 8.05 -2.47 3.95
CA VAL A 88 7.53 -3.82 3.69
C VAL A 88 6.41 -4.10 4.69
N LEU A 89 5.25 -4.50 4.16
CA LEU A 89 4.17 -5.07 4.96
C LEU A 89 4.20 -6.57 4.74
N GLU A 90 4.31 -7.36 5.80
CA GLU A 90 4.46 -8.81 5.71
C GLU A 90 3.53 -9.51 6.70
N ARG A 91 2.92 -10.60 6.26
CA ARG A 91 2.34 -11.61 7.14
C ARG A 91 3.46 -12.52 7.62
N SER A 92 3.60 -12.63 8.94
CA SER A 92 4.57 -13.49 9.61
C SER A 92 3.87 -14.13 10.81
N ASP A 93 3.40 -15.36 10.61
CA ASP A 93 2.79 -16.21 11.63
C ASP A 93 3.83 -17.13 12.30
N GLU A 94 5.04 -17.28 11.72
CA GLU A 94 6.18 -17.98 12.30
C GLU A 94 7.17 -17.01 12.99
N GLU A 95 7.58 -17.33 14.24
CA GLU A 95 8.71 -16.71 14.97
C GLU A 95 10.01 -17.51 14.83
#